data_AF-A0A3S4GCB4-F1
#
_entry.id   AF-A0A3S4GCB4-F1
#
_cell.length_a   1.000
_cell.length_b   1.000
_cell.length_c   1.000
_cell.angle_alpha   90.00
_cell.angle_beta   90.00
_cell.angle_gamma   90.00
#
_symmetry.space_group_name_H-M   'P 1'
#
loop_
_entity.id
_entity.type
_entity.pdbx_description
1 polymer ?
#
loop_
_entity_poly.entity_id
_entity_poly.type
_entity_poly.pdbx_seq_one_letter_code
_entity_poly.pdbx_strand_id
1 'polypeptide(L)'
;MVVGAPPGDMHTALWRSGDVIFGSLLAMLFTGIWPQRAFIHWRIQMASYVTNFNRLYQAGFSPNLVDRPRLEKHLQQALNDVVKMRGLITPASKETHIQKAIFEAIQTVSRNLVCMLELQINAWWATRPGHFVMLNAHTLRETQQMTQQTLLSIAHALYEGNPQPVRANNEKLTEIVLELRQLLKEQGDDGLAETPVHGYVWLSIELARQLELLSHLICRALRK
;
A
#
# COMPACT_ATOMS: atom_id res chain seq x y z
N MET A 1 38.39 -47.40 38.42
CA MET A 1 38.45 -48.11 37.13
C MET A 1 37.95 -47.15 36.07
N VAL A 2 38.84 -46.58 35.26
CA VAL A 2 38.45 -45.75 34.11
C VAL A 2 38.08 -46.72 32.99
N VAL A 3 36.80 -46.74 32.61
CA VAL A 3 36.29 -47.57 31.52
C VAL A 3 36.71 -46.91 30.21
N GLY A 4 37.62 -47.56 29.48
CA GLY A 4 38.02 -47.16 28.12
C GLY A 4 36.90 -47.47 27.13
N ALA A 5 36.53 -46.48 26.33
CA ALA A 5 35.58 -46.65 25.22
C ALA A 5 36.17 -47.60 24.15
N PRO A 6 35.33 -48.39 23.44
CA PRO A 6 35.82 -49.43 22.53
C PRO A 6 36.55 -48.86 21.30
N PRO A 7 37.54 -49.58 20.76
CA PRO A 7 38.27 -49.18 19.55
C PRO A 7 37.40 -49.45 18.31
N GLY A 8 36.45 -48.55 18.07
CA GLY A 8 35.63 -48.52 16.85
C GLY A 8 35.26 -47.10 16.41
N ASP A 9 35.70 -46.09 17.15
CA ASP A 9 35.03 -44.79 17.15
C ASP A 9 35.57 -43.80 16.10
N MET A 10 36.76 -44.03 15.52
CA MET A 10 37.34 -43.05 14.58
C MET A 10 36.67 -43.09 13.20
N HIS A 11 36.45 -44.27 12.64
CA HIS A 11 35.76 -44.41 11.35
C HIS A 11 34.28 -44.00 11.44
N THR A 12 33.62 -44.34 12.55
CA THR A 12 32.22 -43.97 12.79
C THR A 12 32.07 -42.48 13.10
N ALA A 13 32.98 -41.87 13.85
CA ALA A 13 32.97 -40.42 14.08
C ALA A 13 33.28 -39.63 12.80
N LEU A 14 34.22 -40.09 11.98
CA LEU A 14 34.56 -39.45 10.71
C LEU A 14 33.36 -39.48 9.75
N TRP A 15 32.67 -40.62 9.65
CA TRP A 15 31.48 -40.75 8.82
C TRP A 15 30.34 -39.84 9.29
N ARG A 16 30.10 -39.76 10.61
CA ARG A 16 29.10 -38.86 11.20
C ARG A 16 29.41 -37.38 10.95
N SER A 17 30.68 -36.98 11.03
CA SER A 17 31.08 -35.61 10.75
C SER A 17 30.88 -35.25 9.26
N GLY A 18 31.08 -36.21 8.36
CA GLY A 18 30.79 -36.08 6.93
C GLY A 18 29.30 -35.86 6.66
N ASP A 19 28.43 -36.68 7.28
CA ASP A 19 26.98 -36.55 7.15
C ASP A 19 26.47 -35.19 7.66
N VAL A 20 27.03 -34.66 8.75
CA VAL A 20 26.63 -33.35 9.31
C VAL A 20 27.08 -32.19 8.42
N ILE A 21 28.28 -32.23 7.86
CA ILE A 21 28.78 -31.18 6.94
C ILE A 21 27.97 -31.20 5.65
N PHE A 22 27.72 -32.39 5.09
CA PHE A 22 26.90 -32.55 3.90
C PHE A 22 25.47 -32.11 4.14
N GLY A 23 24.86 -32.50 5.27
CA GLY A 23 23.53 -32.06 5.68
C GLY A 23 23.44 -30.54 5.91
N SER A 24 24.49 -29.92 6.45
CA SER A 24 24.55 -28.47 6.68
C SER A 24 24.73 -27.70 5.37
N LEU A 25 25.57 -28.18 4.45
CA LEU A 25 25.74 -27.61 3.11
C LEU A 25 24.47 -27.79 2.28
N LEU A 26 23.82 -28.94 2.39
CA LEU A 26 22.55 -29.21 1.72
C LEU A 26 21.43 -28.36 2.31
N ALA A 27 21.40 -28.15 3.63
CA ALA A 27 20.46 -27.24 4.28
C ALA A 27 20.73 -25.78 3.87
N MET A 28 22.00 -25.35 3.77
CA MET A 28 22.38 -24.03 3.27
C MET A 28 22.01 -23.85 1.80
N LEU A 29 22.24 -24.87 0.97
CA LEU A 29 21.82 -24.93 -0.43
C LEU A 29 20.30 -24.91 -0.54
N PHE A 30 19.55 -25.66 0.27
CA PHE A 30 18.10 -25.58 0.29
C PHE A 30 17.66 -24.20 0.77
N THR A 31 18.16 -23.62 1.86
CA THR A 31 17.82 -22.23 2.22
C THR A 31 18.26 -21.18 1.18
N GLY A 32 19.26 -21.49 0.35
CA GLY A 32 19.79 -20.64 -0.72
C GLY A 32 19.13 -20.84 -2.09
N ILE A 33 18.50 -22.01 -2.33
CA ILE A 33 17.77 -22.43 -3.54
C ILE A 33 16.25 -22.35 -3.31
N TRP A 34 15.80 -22.23 -2.06
CA TRP A 34 14.45 -21.83 -1.64
C TRP A 34 14.27 -20.32 -1.32
N PRO A 35 14.88 -19.36 -2.03
CA PRO A 35 14.17 -18.11 -2.22
C PRO A 35 13.01 -18.46 -3.20
N GLN A 36 11.90 -17.77 -3.25
CA GLN A 36 11.73 -16.78 -4.31
C GLN A 36 10.22 -16.55 -4.53
N ARG A 37 9.49 -16.27 -3.44
CA ARG A 37 8.17 -15.65 -3.58
C ARG A 37 7.96 -14.52 -2.60
N ALA A 38 8.99 -14.03 -1.91
CA ALA A 38 8.83 -12.89 -1.01
C ALA A 38 8.34 -11.66 -1.80
N PHE A 39 8.84 -11.47 -3.02
CA PHE A 39 8.33 -10.40 -3.89
C PHE A 39 6.90 -10.66 -4.39
N ILE A 40 6.56 -11.89 -4.74
CA ILE A 40 5.19 -12.26 -5.14
C ILE A 40 4.21 -12.09 -3.98
N HIS A 41 4.56 -12.58 -2.78
CA HIS A 41 3.78 -12.40 -1.56
C HIS A 41 3.61 -10.92 -1.23
N TRP A 42 4.68 -10.13 -1.35
CA TRP A 42 4.61 -8.67 -1.16
C TRP A 42 3.65 -8.02 -2.16
N ARG A 43 3.74 -8.37 -3.45
CA ARG A 43 2.82 -7.86 -4.49
C ARG A 43 1.36 -8.20 -4.19
N ILE A 44 1.07 -9.44 -3.80
CA ILE A 44 -0.29 -9.91 -3.48
C ILE A 44 -0.83 -9.19 -2.24
N GLN A 45 -0.03 -9.04 -1.18
CA GLN A 45 -0.43 -8.30 0.02
C GLN A 45 -0.68 -6.82 -0.30
N MET A 46 0.17 -6.21 -1.13
CA MET A 46 0.00 -4.84 -1.57
C MET A 46 -1.27 -4.66 -2.42
N ALA A 47 -1.55 -5.58 -3.33
CA ALA A 47 -2.76 -5.55 -4.15
C ALA A 47 -4.03 -5.69 -3.27
N SER A 48 -3.96 -6.57 -2.27
CA SER A 48 -5.04 -6.77 -1.30
C SER A 48 -5.26 -5.51 -0.44
N TYR A 49 -4.18 -4.85 -0.01
CA TYR A 49 -4.23 -3.58 0.68
C TYR A 49 -4.89 -2.48 -0.17
N VAL A 50 -4.44 -2.27 -1.41
CA VAL A 50 -5.00 -1.24 -2.31
C VAL A 50 -6.48 -1.52 -2.61
N THR A 51 -6.85 -2.79 -2.80
CA THR A 51 -8.25 -3.20 -2.97
C THR A 51 -9.08 -2.91 -1.73
N ASN A 52 -8.57 -3.24 -0.54
CA ASN A 52 -9.26 -2.96 0.72
C ASN A 52 -9.39 -1.45 0.96
N PHE A 53 -8.34 -0.68 0.68
CA PHE A 53 -8.35 0.77 0.76
C PHE A 53 -9.44 1.37 -0.14
N ASN A 54 -9.57 0.91 -1.39
CA ASN A 54 -10.63 1.34 -2.29
C ASN A 54 -12.04 1.01 -1.75
N ARG A 55 -12.22 -0.16 -1.13
CA ARG A 55 -13.50 -0.52 -0.48
C ARG A 55 -13.81 0.38 0.71
N LEU A 56 -12.81 0.70 1.53
CA LEU A 56 -12.97 1.64 2.65
C LEU A 56 -13.26 3.05 2.17
N TYR A 57 -12.62 3.49 1.09
CA TYR A 57 -12.89 4.75 0.43
C TYR A 57 -14.35 4.83 -0.04
N GLN A 58 -14.83 3.83 -0.77
CA GLN A 58 -16.23 3.75 -1.23
C GLN A 58 -17.22 3.69 -0.06
N ALA A 59 -16.92 2.90 0.97
CA ALA A 59 -17.77 2.80 2.16
C ALA A 59 -17.81 4.11 2.95
N GLY A 60 -16.73 4.90 2.97
CA GLY A 60 -16.65 6.17 3.69
C GLY A 60 -17.44 7.31 3.03
N PHE A 61 -17.55 7.29 1.70
CA PHE A 61 -18.16 8.36 0.89
C PHE A 61 -19.38 7.90 0.08
N SER A 62 -19.99 6.78 0.45
CA SER A 62 -21.15 6.26 -0.29
C SER A 62 -22.33 7.23 -0.20
N PRO A 63 -22.92 7.66 -1.32
CA PRO A 63 -24.06 8.58 -1.34
C PRO A 63 -25.35 7.96 -0.75
N ASN A 64 -25.37 6.64 -0.57
CA ASN A 64 -26.50 5.93 0.02
C ASN A 64 -26.50 5.94 1.56
N LEU A 65 -25.52 6.58 2.19
CA LEU A 65 -25.41 6.65 3.66
C LEU A 65 -26.08 7.90 4.20
N VAL A 66 -26.95 7.70 5.19
CA VAL A 66 -27.63 8.79 5.92
C VAL A 66 -26.77 9.30 7.09
N ASP A 67 -26.02 8.38 7.71
CA ASP A 67 -25.16 8.66 8.87
C ASP A 67 -23.73 8.11 8.66
N ARG A 68 -22.78 8.64 9.43
CA ARG A 68 -21.37 8.25 9.38
C ARG A 68 -21.19 6.74 9.58
N PRO A 69 -20.50 6.04 8.66
CA PRO A 69 -20.21 4.62 8.80
C PRO A 69 -19.12 4.38 9.86
N ARG A 70 -19.25 3.28 10.62
CA ARG A 70 -18.27 2.84 11.63
C ARG A 70 -17.10 2.11 10.97
N LEU A 71 -16.10 2.86 10.51
CA LEU A 71 -14.96 2.34 9.76
C LEU A 71 -13.66 2.27 10.57
N GLU A 72 -13.64 2.72 11.82
CA GLU A 72 -12.44 2.89 12.65
C GLU A 72 -11.66 1.57 12.79
N LYS A 73 -12.36 0.46 13.10
CA LYS A 73 -11.74 -0.87 13.20
C LYS A 73 -11.15 -1.34 11.87
N HIS A 74 -11.79 -1.01 10.76
CA HIS A 74 -11.33 -1.42 9.43
C HIS A 74 -10.14 -0.59 8.95
N LEU A 75 -10.11 0.70 9.27
CA LEU A 75 -8.96 1.58 9.03
C LEU A 75 -7.75 1.13 9.87
N GLN A 76 -7.97 0.81 11.15
CA GLN A 76 -6.93 0.27 12.01
C GLN A 76 -6.39 -1.08 11.47
N GLN A 77 -7.27 -1.95 11.00
CA GLN A 77 -6.88 -3.21 10.36
C GLN A 77 -6.04 -2.97 9.10
N ALA A 78 -6.45 -2.04 8.22
CA ALA A 78 -5.70 -1.69 7.02
C ALA A 78 -4.30 -1.16 7.37
N LEU A 79 -4.18 -0.32 8.40
CA LEU A 79 -2.90 0.17 8.89
C LEU A 79 -2.01 -0.97 9.42
N ASN A 80 -2.58 -1.89 10.20
CA ASN A 80 -1.89 -3.07 10.71
C ASN A 80 -1.37 -3.97 9.58
N ASP A 81 -2.17 -4.16 8.54
CA ASP A 81 -1.79 -4.97 7.38
C ASP A 81 -0.64 -4.32 6.62
N VAL A 82 -0.67 -2.99 6.44
CA VAL A 82 0.47 -2.25 5.91
C VAL A 82 1.70 -2.48 6.77
N VAL A 83 1.62 -2.29 8.10
CA VAL A 83 2.76 -2.49 9.01
C VAL A 83 3.37 -3.90 8.88
N LYS A 84 2.54 -4.94 8.78
CA LYS A 84 2.99 -6.34 8.62
C LYS A 84 3.77 -6.56 7.32
N MET A 85 3.41 -5.89 6.23
CA MET A 85 4.13 -5.99 4.95
C MET A 85 5.61 -5.59 5.06
N ARG A 86 5.99 -4.79 6.06
CA ARG A 86 7.40 -4.41 6.31
C ARG A 86 8.31 -5.63 6.47
N GLY A 87 7.79 -6.74 7.01
CA GLY A 87 8.54 -8.00 7.15
C GLY A 87 8.99 -8.59 5.82
N LEU A 88 8.32 -8.25 4.71
CA LEU A 88 8.64 -8.74 3.37
C LEU A 88 9.65 -7.87 2.62
N ILE A 89 9.97 -6.66 3.10
CA ILE A 89 10.84 -5.71 2.38
C ILE A 89 12.26 -6.26 2.17
N THR A 90 12.90 -6.72 3.25
CA THR A 90 14.27 -7.26 3.17
C THR A 90 14.35 -8.50 2.28
N PRO A 91 13.50 -9.53 2.44
CA PRO A 91 13.55 -10.70 1.57
C PRO A 91 13.15 -10.38 0.12
N ALA A 92 12.14 -9.54 -0.13
CA ALA A 92 11.75 -9.14 -1.49
C ALA A 92 12.85 -8.33 -2.21
N SER A 93 13.54 -7.45 -1.48
CA SER A 93 14.68 -6.68 -2.01
C SER A 93 15.87 -7.58 -2.35
N LYS A 94 16.19 -8.57 -1.49
CA LYS A 94 17.24 -9.56 -1.79
C LYS A 94 16.90 -10.42 -3.00
N GLU A 95 15.63 -10.81 -3.16
CA GLU A 95 15.15 -11.65 -4.26
C GLU A 95 15.17 -10.93 -5.62
N THR A 96 14.84 -9.64 -5.64
CA THR A 96 14.65 -8.87 -6.88
C THR A 96 15.78 -7.91 -7.21
N HIS A 97 16.71 -7.69 -6.28
CA HIS A 97 17.72 -6.63 -6.32
C HIS A 97 17.16 -5.20 -6.41
N ILE A 98 15.84 -5.02 -6.23
CA ILE A 98 15.23 -3.70 -6.12
C ILE A 98 15.69 -3.05 -4.81
N GLN A 99 16.03 -1.76 -4.87
CA GLN A 99 16.49 -0.99 -3.71
C GLN A 99 15.46 -1.00 -2.58
N LYS A 100 15.89 -1.31 -1.35
CA LYS A 100 15.02 -1.28 -0.16
C LYS A 100 14.27 0.03 0.01
N ALA A 101 14.92 1.15 -0.33
CA ALA A 101 14.35 2.49 -0.27
C ALA A 101 13.04 2.63 -1.08
N ILE A 102 12.89 1.89 -2.20
CA ILE A 102 11.64 1.92 -2.99
C ILE A 102 10.50 1.27 -2.20
N PHE A 103 10.74 0.11 -1.59
CA PHE A 103 9.74 -0.56 -0.77
C PHE A 103 9.39 0.24 0.49
N GLU A 104 10.39 0.88 1.12
CA GLU A 104 10.17 1.75 2.29
C GLU A 104 9.39 3.02 1.93
N ALA A 105 9.62 3.59 0.75
CA ALA A 105 8.82 4.68 0.22
C ALA A 105 7.37 4.25 -0.02
N ILE A 106 7.14 3.09 -0.66
CA ILE A 106 5.79 2.53 -0.86
C ILE A 106 5.09 2.35 0.49
N GLN A 107 5.78 1.74 1.45
CA GLN A 107 5.29 1.52 2.80
C GLN A 107 4.85 2.83 3.49
N THR A 108 5.65 3.89 3.33
CA THR A 108 5.37 5.22 3.91
C THR A 108 4.13 5.84 3.29
N VAL A 109 4.06 5.83 1.95
CA VAL A 109 2.91 6.36 1.21
C VAL A 109 1.63 5.59 1.56
N SER A 110 1.68 4.26 1.66
CA SER A 110 0.53 3.43 2.08
C SER A 110 0.02 3.78 3.47
N ARG A 111 0.91 4.04 4.43
CA ARG A 111 0.48 4.49 5.78
C ARG A 111 -0.18 5.86 5.73
N ASN A 112 0.42 6.80 4.99
CA ASN A 112 -0.12 8.15 4.82
C ASN A 112 -1.51 8.11 4.19
N LEU A 113 -1.73 7.25 3.19
CA LEU A 113 -3.04 7.07 2.55
C LEU A 113 -4.13 6.67 3.55
N VAL A 114 -3.85 5.73 4.46
CA VAL A 114 -4.81 5.32 5.50
C VAL A 114 -5.14 6.47 6.45
N CYS A 115 -4.13 7.22 6.91
CA CYS A 115 -4.34 8.37 7.78
C CYS A 115 -5.13 9.49 7.08
N MET A 116 -4.84 9.77 5.81
CA MET A 116 -5.60 10.78 5.06
C MET A 116 -7.04 10.37 4.82
N LEU A 117 -7.30 9.09 4.54
CA LEU A 117 -8.66 8.58 4.40
C LEU A 117 -9.46 8.79 5.69
N GLU A 118 -8.86 8.50 6.84
CA GLU A 118 -9.48 8.76 8.15
C GLU A 118 -9.82 10.25 8.33
N LEU A 119 -8.89 11.15 8.01
CA LEU A 119 -9.10 12.60 8.08
C LEU A 119 -10.17 13.07 7.09
N GLN A 120 -10.20 12.54 5.87
CA GLN A 120 -11.21 12.89 4.87
C GLN A 120 -12.61 12.43 5.28
N ILE A 121 -12.75 11.22 5.84
CA ILE A 121 -14.02 10.72 6.38
C ILE A 121 -14.46 11.63 7.54
N ASN A 122 -13.54 11.99 8.44
CA ASN A 122 -13.86 12.91 9.53
C ASN A 122 -14.34 14.28 9.01
N ALA A 123 -13.66 14.85 8.01
CA ALA A 123 -14.04 16.14 7.41
C ALA A 123 -15.39 16.07 6.67
N TRP A 124 -15.61 15.00 5.90
CA TRP A 124 -16.85 14.77 5.13
C TRP A 124 -18.08 14.67 6.03
N TRP A 125 -17.95 13.98 7.18
CA TRP A 125 -19.04 13.78 8.13
C TRP A 125 -19.08 14.83 9.25
N ALA A 126 -18.24 15.87 9.21
CA ALA A 126 -18.13 16.85 10.29
C ALA A 126 -19.38 17.74 10.44
N THR A 127 -20.02 18.10 9.32
CA THR A 127 -21.23 18.96 9.33
C THR A 127 -22.26 18.47 8.32
N ARG A 128 -23.55 18.50 8.71
CA ARG A 128 -24.67 18.15 7.81
C ARG A 128 -24.78 19.07 6.59
N PRO A 129 -24.65 20.41 6.72
CA PRO A 129 -24.69 21.32 5.56
C PRO A 129 -23.52 21.09 4.58
N GLY A 130 -22.29 20.96 5.08
CA GLY A 130 -21.12 20.68 4.24
C GLY A 130 -21.27 19.38 3.45
N HIS A 131 -21.84 18.34 4.07
CA HIS A 131 -22.17 17.09 3.39
C HIS A 131 -23.08 17.30 2.16
N PHE A 132 -24.11 18.15 2.26
CA PHE A 132 -25.01 18.43 1.13
C PHE A 132 -24.34 19.25 0.01
N VAL A 133 -23.48 20.22 0.35
CA VAL A 133 -22.72 20.98 -0.65
C VAL A 133 -21.77 20.05 -1.41
N MET A 134 -21.09 19.16 -0.70
CA MET A 134 -20.12 18.23 -1.29
C MET A 134 -20.77 17.13 -2.13
N LEU A 135 -21.97 16.65 -1.76
CA LEU A 135 -22.74 15.71 -2.58
C LEU A 135 -23.14 16.30 -3.95
N ASN A 136 -23.33 17.61 -4.02
CA ASN A 136 -23.77 18.30 -5.24
C ASN A 136 -22.60 18.86 -6.07
N ALA A 137 -21.37 18.81 -5.57
CA ALA A 137 -20.19 19.30 -6.28
C ALA A 137 -19.72 18.27 -7.33
N HIS A 138 -19.94 18.57 -8.61
CA HIS A 138 -19.56 17.72 -9.74
C HIS A 138 -18.08 17.31 -9.70
N THR A 139 -17.18 18.28 -9.52
CA THR A 139 -15.73 18.06 -9.53
C THR A 139 -15.26 17.15 -8.39
N LEU A 140 -15.91 17.20 -7.21
CA LEU A 140 -15.59 16.30 -6.11
C LEU A 140 -15.97 14.85 -6.45
N ARG A 141 -17.13 14.66 -7.09
CA ARG A 141 -17.57 13.34 -7.54
C ARG A 141 -16.63 12.76 -8.59
N GLU A 142 -16.19 13.57 -9.55
CA GLU A 142 -15.19 13.16 -10.56
C GLU A 142 -13.86 12.78 -9.91
N THR A 143 -13.41 13.56 -8.93
CA THR A 143 -12.20 13.26 -8.14
C THR A 143 -12.32 11.95 -7.39
N GLN A 144 -13.47 11.68 -6.76
CA GLN A 144 -13.73 10.42 -6.08
C GLN A 144 -13.71 9.24 -7.05
N GLN A 145 -14.36 9.37 -8.21
CA GLN A 145 -14.37 8.33 -9.24
C GLN A 145 -12.96 8.08 -9.79
N MET A 146 -12.20 9.13 -10.06
CA MET A 146 -10.83 9.00 -10.55
C MET A 146 -9.91 8.33 -9.52
N THR A 147 -10.06 8.69 -8.24
CA THR A 147 -9.34 8.07 -7.12
C THR A 147 -9.61 6.57 -7.09
N GLN A 148 -10.88 6.16 -7.19
CA GLN A 148 -11.27 4.75 -7.21
C GLN A 148 -10.70 4.02 -8.44
N GLN A 149 -10.77 4.64 -9.63
CA GLN A 149 -10.21 4.08 -10.86
C GLN A 149 -8.69 3.89 -10.75
N THR A 150 -7.97 4.87 -10.20
CA THR A 150 -6.52 4.81 -9.98
C THR A 150 -6.16 3.65 -9.06
N LEU A 151 -6.86 3.52 -7.93
CA LEU A 151 -6.65 2.43 -6.97
C LEU A 151 -6.88 1.06 -7.63
N LEU A 152 -7.94 0.92 -8.44
CA LEU A 152 -8.21 -0.33 -9.17
C LEU A 152 -7.11 -0.65 -10.19
N SER A 153 -6.64 0.33 -10.96
CA SER A 153 -5.52 0.15 -11.89
C SER A 153 -4.24 -0.28 -11.18
N ILE A 154 -3.94 0.33 -10.03
CA ILE A 154 -2.79 -0.04 -9.19
C ILE A 154 -2.93 -1.49 -8.70
N ALA A 155 -4.09 -1.86 -8.15
CA ALA A 155 -4.35 -3.21 -7.67
C ALA A 155 -4.18 -4.24 -8.81
N HIS A 156 -4.73 -3.94 -9.98
CA HIS A 156 -4.63 -4.80 -11.16
C HIS A 156 -3.18 -4.97 -11.62
N ALA A 157 -2.41 -3.88 -11.72
CA ALA A 157 -0.99 -3.96 -12.06
C ALA A 157 -0.16 -4.76 -11.04
N LEU A 158 -0.49 -4.68 -9.75
CA LEU A 158 0.17 -5.48 -8.73
C LEU A 158 -0.15 -6.97 -8.86
N TYR A 159 -1.41 -7.32 -9.17
CA TYR A 159 -1.83 -8.71 -9.42
C TYR A 159 -1.19 -9.28 -10.68
N GLU A 160 -1.30 -8.59 -11.81
CA GLU A 160 -0.76 -9.06 -13.10
C GLU A 160 0.76 -8.94 -13.19
N GLY A 161 1.34 -7.94 -12.51
CA GLY A 161 2.76 -7.61 -12.60
C GLY A 161 3.10 -6.73 -13.79
N ASN A 162 2.08 -6.25 -14.52
CA ASN A 162 2.24 -5.36 -15.66
C ASN A 162 1.96 -3.89 -15.25
N PRO A 163 2.93 -2.97 -15.37
CA PRO A 163 2.74 -1.57 -15.01
C PRO A 163 2.02 -0.71 -16.07
N GLN A 164 1.71 -1.24 -17.25
CA GLN A 164 1.05 -0.48 -18.33
C GLN A 164 -0.27 0.22 -17.92
N PRO A 165 -1.26 -0.46 -17.30
CA PRO A 165 -2.55 0.18 -16.95
C PRO A 165 -2.43 1.29 -15.89
N VAL A 166 -1.33 1.32 -15.13
CA VAL A 166 -1.07 2.33 -14.10
C VAL A 166 -0.53 3.63 -14.72
N ARG A 167 0.28 3.55 -15.78
CA ARG A 167 0.81 4.74 -16.45
C ARG A 167 -0.27 5.59 -17.09
N ALA A 168 -1.21 4.96 -17.80
CA ALA A 168 -2.31 5.65 -18.48
C ALA A 168 -3.23 6.39 -17.50
N ASN A 169 -3.39 5.87 -16.27
CA ASN A 169 -4.26 6.49 -15.28
C ASN A 169 -3.59 7.67 -14.55
N ASN A 170 -2.26 7.75 -14.52
CA ASN A 170 -1.56 8.88 -13.90
C ASN A 170 -1.80 10.20 -14.64
N GLU A 171 -1.77 10.18 -15.98
CA GLU A 171 -1.94 11.40 -16.79
C GLU A 171 -3.29 12.08 -16.49
N LYS A 172 -4.35 11.27 -16.41
CA LYS A 172 -5.70 11.72 -16.06
C LYS A 172 -5.81 12.19 -14.60
N LEU A 173 -5.10 11.54 -13.68
CA LEU A 173 -5.06 11.97 -12.27
C LEU A 173 -4.41 13.35 -12.14
N THR A 174 -3.31 13.60 -12.85
CA THR A 174 -2.59 14.87 -12.83
C THR A 174 -3.45 16.02 -13.36
N GLU A 175 -4.23 15.79 -14.42
CA GLU A 175 -5.16 16.77 -15.01
C GLU A 175 -6.22 17.21 -13.99
N ILE A 176 -6.91 16.26 -13.35
CA ILE A 176 -7.97 16.55 -12.36
C ILE A 176 -7.39 17.24 -11.12
N VAL A 177 -6.18 16.86 -10.68
CA VAL A 177 -5.50 17.54 -9.57
C VAL A 177 -5.21 19.01 -9.90
N LEU A 178 -4.85 19.31 -11.15
CA LEU A 178 -4.59 20.67 -11.60
C LEU A 178 -5.88 21.49 -11.62
N GLU A 179 -6.98 20.92 -12.11
CA GLU A 179 -8.31 21.52 -12.10
C GLU A 179 -8.80 21.82 -10.66
N LEU A 180 -8.69 20.86 -9.75
CA LEU A 180 -9.04 21.06 -8.33
C LEU A 180 -8.24 22.18 -7.67
N ARG A 181 -6.94 22.28 -7.98
CA ARG A 181 -6.08 23.37 -7.47
C ARG A 181 -6.51 24.72 -8.02
N GLN A 182 -6.97 24.76 -9.27
CA GLN A 182 -7.49 25.98 -9.87
C GLN A 182 -8.80 26.41 -9.19
N LEU A 183 -9.74 25.49 -8.99
CA LEU A 183 -10.99 25.77 -8.26
C LEU A 183 -10.75 26.25 -6.83
N LEU A 184 -9.78 25.66 -6.12
CA LEU A 184 -9.42 26.09 -4.76
C LEU A 184 -8.84 27.52 -4.75
N LYS A 185 -8.12 27.93 -5.81
CA LYS A 185 -7.59 29.29 -5.95
C LYS A 185 -8.68 30.29 -6.32
N GLU A 186 -9.61 29.89 -7.19
CA GLU A 186 -10.73 30.72 -7.64
C GLU A 186 -11.74 30.99 -6.51
N GLN A 187 -11.93 30.03 -5.60
CA GLN A 187 -12.78 30.21 -4.40
C GLN A 187 -12.05 30.84 -3.20
N GLY A 188 -10.73 31.07 -3.30
CA GLY A 188 -9.91 31.57 -2.19
C GLY A 188 -10.08 33.07 -1.87
N ASP A 189 -10.89 33.81 -2.64
CA ASP A 189 -11.09 35.26 -2.48
C ASP A 189 -12.43 35.64 -1.83
N ASP A 190 -13.35 34.67 -1.66
CA ASP A 190 -14.67 34.91 -1.05
C ASP A 190 -14.69 34.34 0.38
N GLY A 191 -14.80 35.22 1.36
CA GLY A 191 -14.36 35.01 2.74
C GLY A 191 -15.02 33.85 3.51
N LEU A 192 -14.19 33.16 4.30
CA LEU A 192 -14.51 32.54 5.60
C LEU A 192 -15.76 31.64 5.69
N ALA A 193 -16.21 31.02 4.59
CA ALA A 193 -17.31 30.07 4.62
C ALA A 193 -16.80 28.60 4.61
N GLU A 194 -16.93 27.94 5.77
CA GLU A 194 -16.86 26.48 5.99
C GLU A 194 -15.46 25.80 6.00
N THR A 195 -14.73 25.98 7.11
CA THR A 195 -13.47 25.29 7.49
C THR A 195 -13.40 23.78 7.17
N PRO A 196 -14.47 22.97 7.31
CA PRO A 196 -14.42 21.53 7.02
C PRO A 196 -14.42 21.20 5.51
N VAL A 197 -15.13 21.98 4.69
CA VAL A 197 -15.25 21.74 3.24
C VAL A 197 -13.91 22.03 2.57
N HIS A 198 -13.29 23.17 2.88
CA HIS A 198 -11.94 23.49 2.41
C HIS A 198 -10.91 22.44 2.86
N GLY A 199 -11.03 21.97 4.11
CA GLY A 199 -10.19 20.88 4.63
C GLY A 199 -10.31 19.59 3.83
N TYR A 200 -11.53 19.20 3.45
CA TYR A 200 -11.75 18.02 2.61
C TYR A 200 -11.19 18.19 1.20
N VAL A 201 -11.40 19.34 0.55
CA VAL A 201 -10.86 19.61 -0.80
C VAL A 201 -9.34 19.51 -0.77
N TRP A 202 -8.70 20.13 0.22
CA TRP A 202 -7.25 20.06 0.39
C TRP A 202 -6.76 18.61 0.59
N LEU A 203 -7.43 17.85 1.47
CA LEU A 203 -7.09 16.44 1.69
C LEU A 203 -7.30 15.59 0.43
N SER A 204 -8.25 15.94 -0.44
CA SER A 204 -8.49 15.24 -1.70
C SER A 204 -7.37 15.47 -2.71
N ILE A 205 -6.85 16.71 -2.78
CA ILE A 205 -5.66 17.05 -3.58
C ILE A 205 -4.42 16.29 -3.06
N GLU A 206 -4.22 16.26 -1.75
CA GLU A 206 -3.08 15.58 -1.15
C GLU A 206 -3.16 14.05 -1.29
N LEU A 207 -4.36 13.47 -1.18
CA LEU A 207 -4.61 12.05 -1.46
C LEU A 207 -4.21 11.71 -2.90
N ALA A 208 -4.64 12.51 -3.87
CA ALA A 208 -4.31 12.30 -5.28
C ALA A 208 -2.80 12.38 -5.53
N ARG A 209 -2.10 13.34 -4.93
CA ARG A 209 -0.63 13.46 -5.00
C ARG A 209 0.07 12.22 -4.45
N GLN A 210 -0.42 11.66 -3.35
CA GLN A 210 0.16 10.47 -2.72
C GLN A 210 -0.15 9.21 -3.55
N LEU A 211 -1.30 9.15 -4.21
CA LEU A 211 -1.64 8.08 -5.16
C LEU A 211 -0.75 8.11 -6.41
N GLU A 212 -0.47 9.29 -6.95
CA GLU A 212 0.47 9.48 -8.05
C GLU A 212 1.87 8.98 -7.66
N LEU A 213 2.37 9.39 -6.49
CA LEU A 213 3.64 8.92 -5.95
C LEU A 213 3.65 7.39 -5.77
N LEU A 214 2.58 6.83 -5.20
CA LEU A 214 2.44 5.38 -5.02
C LEU A 214 2.52 4.65 -6.36
N SER A 215 1.78 5.14 -7.35
CA SER A 215 1.74 4.63 -8.72
C SER A 215 3.13 4.62 -9.36
N HIS A 216 3.89 5.72 -9.25
CA HIS A 216 5.26 5.79 -9.74
C HIS A 216 6.19 4.78 -9.06
N LEU A 217 6.09 4.64 -7.74
CA LEU A 217 6.93 3.70 -6.99
C LEU A 217 6.59 2.25 -7.33
N ILE A 218 5.31 1.91 -7.46
CA ILE A 218 4.86 0.58 -7.88
C ILE A 218 5.31 0.29 -9.30
N CYS A 219 5.16 1.23 -10.23
CA CYS A 219 5.69 1.09 -11.60
C CYS A 219 7.20 0.80 -11.59
N ARG A 220 7.97 1.48 -10.74
CA ARG A 220 9.41 1.25 -10.61
C ARG A 220 9.72 -0.13 -10.03
N ALA A 221 8.92 -0.59 -9.05
CA ALA A 221 9.08 -1.91 -8.46
C ALA A 221 8.70 -3.06 -9.41
N LEU A 222 7.75 -2.83 -10.34
CA LEU A 222 7.30 -3.84 -11.30
C LEU A 222 8.15 -3.94 -12.57
N ARG A 223 8.98 -2.92 -12.88
CA ARG A 223 9.67 -2.81 -14.17
C ARG A 223 10.83 -3.79 -14.42
N LYS A 224 11.33 -4.51 -13.40
CA LYS A 224 12.53 -5.38 -13.44
C LYS A 224 13.64 -4.89 -14.38
#